data_AF-A0A9D1KUE3-F1
#
_entry.id   AF-A0A9D1KUE3-F1
#
_cell.length_a   1.000
_cell.length_b   1.000
_cell.length_c   1.000
_cell.angle_alpha   90.00
_cell.angle_beta   90.00
_cell.angle_gamma   90.00
#
_symmetry.space_group_name_H-M   'P 1'
#
loop_
_entity.id
_entity.type
_entity.pdbx_description
1 polymer ?
#
loop_
_entity_poly.entity_id
_entity_poly.type
_entity_poly.pdbx_seq_one_letter_code
_entity_poly.pdbx_strand_id
1 'polypeptide(L)'
;MKTFVESLNSAVRNWWLSLLLGVLYIALAIWLFANPLASYVAISIVFSVFMFLSGLSGVIFALGNRHLLANWGWYLSSAIIDLLIGIFLVASPELSMAVLSYVLAFWLLFRGFSGIGHATDLRRYGAPNWGWSLALAILAVLFAIGILMVPAAGAATVVVMVGCALLAFGIFRILVAFELKKLHKLQ
;
A
#
# COMPACT_ATOMS: atom_id res chain seq x y z
N MET A 1 30.79 3.30 -9.61
CA MET A 1 30.55 2.58 -10.89
C MET A 1 30.68 1.07 -10.75
N LYS A 2 31.75 0.50 -10.18
CA LYS A 2 31.93 -0.96 -10.06
C LYS A 2 30.79 -1.69 -9.32
N THR A 3 30.33 -1.15 -8.19
CA THR A 3 29.21 -1.69 -7.39
C THR A 3 27.88 -1.75 -8.16
N PHE A 4 27.60 -0.74 -8.98
CA PHE A 4 26.39 -0.71 -9.81
C PHE A 4 26.42 -1.78 -10.90
N VAL A 5 27.56 -1.94 -11.58
CA VAL A 5 27.74 -2.97 -12.62
C VAL A 5 27.66 -4.38 -12.04
N GLU A 6 28.23 -4.62 -10.86
CA GLU A 6 28.11 -5.91 -10.16
C GLU A 6 26.66 -6.22 -9.77
N SER A 7 25.90 -5.22 -9.29
CA SER A 7 24.48 -5.38 -8.97
C SER A 7 23.63 -5.69 -10.20
N LEU A 8 23.93 -5.05 -11.34
CA LEU A 8 23.27 -5.31 -12.62
C LEU A 8 23.58 -6.72 -13.13
N ASN A 9 24.85 -7.14 -13.12
CA ASN A 9 25.24 -8.50 -13.53
C ASN A 9 24.58 -9.57 -12.64
N SER A 10 24.47 -9.31 -11.34
CA SER A 10 23.78 -10.19 -10.40
C SER A 10 22.28 -10.27 -10.69
N ALA A 11 21.64 -9.13 -10.98
CA ALA A 11 20.23 -9.05 -11.36
C ALA A 11 19.94 -9.74 -12.71
N VAL A 12 20.81 -9.56 -13.70
CA VAL A 12 20.73 -10.22 -15.02
C VAL A 12 20.88 -11.73 -14.88
N ARG A 13 21.82 -12.22 -14.08
CA ARG A 13 21.98 -13.66 -13.81
C ARG A 13 20.77 -14.27 -13.09
N ASN A 14 20.15 -13.50 -12.18
CA ASN A 14 18.98 -13.92 -11.41
C ASN A 14 17.66 -13.45 -12.04
N TRP A 15 17.60 -13.27 -13.36
CA TRP A 15 16.38 -12.83 -14.09
C TRP A 15 15.16 -13.71 -13.78
N TRP A 16 15.38 -15.02 -13.58
CA TRP A 16 14.36 -16.00 -13.25
C TRP A 16 13.65 -15.70 -11.91
N LEU A 17 14.36 -15.07 -10.97
CA LEU A 17 13.84 -14.74 -9.65
C LEU A 17 12.79 -13.62 -9.76
N SER A 18 13.02 -12.64 -10.65
CA SER A 18 12.01 -11.60 -10.95
C SER A 18 10.79 -12.19 -11.64
N LEU A 19 10.97 -13.19 -12.52
CA LEU A 19 9.86 -13.87 -13.18
C LEU A 19 9.02 -14.66 -12.19
N LEU A 20 9.67 -15.43 -11.31
CA LEU A 20 9.00 -16.23 -10.27
C LEU A 20 8.22 -15.33 -9.31
N LEU A 21 8.80 -14.21 -8.87
CA LEU A 21 8.10 -13.22 -8.04
C LEU A 21 6.91 -12.61 -8.78
N GLY A 22 7.05 -12.30 -10.07
CA GLY A 22 5.96 -11.76 -10.88
C GLY A 22 4.77 -12.73 -10.99
N VAL A 23 5.03 -14.00 -11.27
CA VAL A 23 4.01 -15.06 -11.30
C VAL A 23 3.36 -15.23 -9.93
N LEU A 24 4.15 -15.21 -8.85
CA LEU A 24 3.64 -15.31 -7.49
C LEU A 24 2.67 -14.16 -7.16
N TYR A 25 2.99 -12.92 -7.53
CA TYR A 25 2.10 -11.78 -7.31
C TYR A 25 0.78 -11.90 -8.07
N ILE A 26 0.81 -12.40 -9.31
CA ILE A 26 -0.42 -12.64 -10.09
C ILE A 26 -1.25 -13.75 -9.44
N ALA A 27 -0.64 -14.85 -9.02
CA ALA A 27 -1.34 -15.95 -8.34
C ALA A 27 -1.99 -15.47 -7.04
N LEU A 28 -1.28 -14.67 -6.23
CA LEU A 28 -1.83 -14.06 -5.03
C LEU A 28 -3.00 -13.13 -5.35
N ALA A 29 -2.91 -12.32 -6.39
CA ALA A 29 -4.00 -11.44 -6.79
C ALA A 29 -5.26 -12.23 -7.22
N ILE A 30 -5.09 -13.31 -7.99
CA ILE A 30 -6.20 -14.20 -8.38
C ILE A 30 -6.83 -14.81 -7.13
N TRP A 31 -6.01 -15.27 -6.18
CA TRP A 31 -6.50 -15.79 -4.90
C TRP A 31 -7.26 -14.73 -4.10
N LEU A 32 -6.78 -13.48 -4.11
CA LEU A 32 -7.44 -12.33 -3.49
C LEU A 32 -8.88 -12.13 -4.01
N PHE A 33 -9.04 -12.20 -5.33
CA PHE A 33 -10.34 -12.01 -5.97
C PHE A 33 -11.27 -13.21 -5.82
N ALA A 34 -10.72 -14.43 -5.72
CA ALA A 34 -11.50 -15.64 -5.57
C ALA A 34 -12.17 -15.75 -4.18
N ASN A 35 -11.53 -15.25 -3.12
CA ASN A 35 -12.04 -15.35 -1.74
C ASN A 35 -11.96 -14.02 -1.00
N PRO A 36 -12.77 -13.01 -1.36
CA PRO A 36 -12.62 -11.65 -0.87
C PRO A 36 -12.67 -11.54 0.66
N LEU A 37 -13.49 -12.34 1.33
CA LEU A 37 -13.61 -12.29 2.79
C LEU A 37 -12.36 -12.83 3.51
N ALA A 38 -11.85 -13.99 3.09
CA ALA A 38 -10.62 -14.56 3.64
C ALA A 38 -9.40 -13.67 3.34
N SER A 39 -9.37 -13.08 2.15
CA SER A 39 -8.32 -12.17 1.73
C SER A 39 -8.31 -10.88 2.52
N TYR A 40 -9.49 -10.32 2.83
CA TYR A 40 -9.58 -9.15 3.67
C TYR A 40 -9.06 -9.40 5.10
N VAL A 41 -9.39 -10.57 5.68
CA VAL A 41 -8.82 -11.01 6.97
C VAL A 41 -7.30 -11.13 6.88
N ALA A 42 -6.77 -11.75 5.81
CA ALA A 42 -5.33 -11.89 5.63
C ALA A 42 -4.62 -10.53 5.52
N ILE A 43 -5.17 -9.59 4.74
CA ILE A 43 -4.62 -8.22 4.61
C ILE A 43 -4.66 -7.50 5.95
N SER A 44 -5.75 -7.64 6.70
CA SER A 44 -5.92 -7.09 8.05
C SER A 44 -4.86 -7.61 9.02
N ILE A 45 -4.59 -8.92 9.02
CA ILE A 45 -3.54 -9.53 9.85
C ILE A 45 -2.16 -8.99 9.46
N VAL A 46 -1.85 -8.93 8.16
CA VAL A 46 -0.57 -8.37 7.68
C VAL A 46 -0.42 -6.92 8.11
N PHE A 47 -1.49 -6.12 8.02
CA PHE A 47 -1.52 -4.74 8.50
C PHE A 47 -1.28 -4.65 10.02
N SER A 48 -1.93 -5.48 10.82
CA SER A 48 -1.72 -5.54 12.28
C SER A 48 -0.27 -5.85 12.64
N VAL A 49 0.31 -6.87 12.02
CA VAL A 49 1.70 -7.28 12.24
C VAL A 49 2.66 -6.17 11.82
N PHE A 50 2.39 -5.51 10.69
CA PHE A 50 3.19 -4.39 10.24
C PHE A 50 3.15 -3.21 11.22
N MET A 51 1.97 -2.84 11.72
CA MET A 51 1.82 -1.80 12.74
C MET A 51 2.58 -2.14 14.03
N PHE A 52 2.46 -3.39 14.49
CA PHE A 52 3.19 -3.88 15.67
C PHE A 52 4.71 -3.79 15.49
N LEU A 53 5.23 -4.30 14.38
CA LEU A 53 6.67 -4.25 14.07
C LEU A 53 7.16 -2.81 13.88
N SER A 54 6.35 -1.95 13.28
CA SER A 54 6.63 -0.52 13.14
C SER A 54 6.78 0.15 14.52
N GLY A 55 5.81 -0.05 15.42
CA GLY A 55 5.88 0.49 16.77
C GLY A 55 7.09 -0.05 17.55
N LEU A 56 7.35 -1.35 17.46
CA LEU A 56 8.50 -1.98 18.14
C LEU A 56 9.84 -1.42 17.62
N SER A 57 10.01 -1.34 16.30
CA SER A 57 11.21 -0.77 15.70
C SER A 57 11.38 0.72 16.02
N GLY A 58 10.28 1.48 16.09
CA GLY A 58 10.27 2.88 16.49
C GLY A 58 10.76 3.06 17.93
N VAL A 59 10.32 2.21 18.86
CA VAL A 59 10.78 2.25 20.26
C VAL A 59 12.28 1.96 20.34
N ILE A 60 12.75 0.93 19.64
CA ILE A 60 14.18 0.57 19.58
C ILE A 60 14.99 1.74 18.99
N PHE A 61 14.51 2.35 17.92
CA PHE A 61 15.16 3.49 17.27
C PHE A 61 15.25 4.71 18.17
N ALA A 62 14.15 5.09 18.82
CA ALA A 62 14.09 6.24 19.73
C ALA A 62 15.02 6.06 20.93
N LEU A 63 15.07 4.86 21.51
CA LEU A 63 15.96 4.54 22.63
C LEU A 63 17.43 4.49 22.21
N GLY A 64 17.74 3.88 21.06
CA GLY A 64 19.10 3.77 20.54
C GLY A 64 19.71 5.12 20.14
N ASN A 65 18.89 6.07 19.69
CA ASN A 65 19.34 7.38 19.21
C ASN A 65 19.01 8.53 20.18
N ARG A 66 18.66 8.21 21.44
CA ARG A 66 18.25 9.21 22.46
C ARG A 66 19.25 10.35 22.69
N HIS A 67 20.54 10.11 22.42
CA HIS A 67 21.61 11.11 22.57
C HIS A 67 21.85 11.94 21.29
N LEU A 68 21.36 11.47 20.14
CA LEU A 68 21.52 12.14 18.84
C LEU A 68 20.26 12.94 18.45
N LEU A 69 19.10 12.55 18.97
CA LEU A 69 17.81 13.16 18.67
C LEU A 69 17.45 14.20 19.75
N ALA A 70 17.40 15.48 19.39
CA ALA A 70 16.99 16.55 20.29
C ALA A 70 15.55 16.37 20.84
N ASN A 71 14.66 15.76 20.04
CA ASN A 71 13.25 15.52 20.39
C ASN A 71 12.91 14.04 20.61
N TRP A 72 13.87 13.24 21.09
CA TRP A 72 13.73 11.78 21.20
C TRP A 72 12.47 11.33 21.98
N GLY A 73 12.05 12.10 22.98
CA GLY A 73 10.86 11.80 23.79
C GLY A 73 9.58 11.78 22.96
N TRP A 74 9.42 12.69 21.99
CA TRP A 74 8.27 12.69 21.08
C TRP A 74 8.26 11.48 20.15
N TYR A 75 9.42 11.09 19.63
CA TYR A 75 9.57 9.87 18.83
C TYR A 75 9.27 8.60 19.64
N LEU A 76 9.71 8.56 20.90
CA LEU A 76 9.38 7.46 21.80
C LEU A 76 7.87 7.41 22.05
N SER A 77 7.24 8.54 22.37
CA SER A 77 5.79 8.60 22.61
C SER A 77 4.99 8.14 21.40
N SER A 78 5.33 8.60 20.18
CA SER A 78 4.64 8.14 18.97
C SER A 78 4.83 6.64 18.74
N ALA A 79 6.06 6.13 18.93
CA ALA A 79 6.33 4.71 18.74
C ALA A 79 5.63 3.81 19.77
N ILE A 80 5.48 4.28 21.02
CA ILE A 80 4.69 3.57 22.04
C ILE A 80 3.22 3.51 21.65
N ILE A 81 2.65 4.62 21.15
CA ILE A 81 1.26 4.65 20.68
C ILE A 81 1.09 3.66 19.52
N ASP A 82 1.97 3.69 18.53
CA ASP A 82 1.94 2.77 17.38
C ASP A 82 2.06 1.30 17.83
N LEU A 83 2.92 1.02 18.81
CA LEU A 83 3.09 -0.32 19.38
C LEU A 83 1.83 -0.80 20.09
N LEU A 84 1.21 0.04 20.91
CA LEU A 84 -0.03 -0.30 21.62
C LEU A 84 -1.18 -0.55 20.64
N ILE A 85 -1.31 0.29 19.62
CA ILE A 85 -2.27 0.08 18.52
C ILE A 85 -1.97 -1.25 17.84
N GLY A 86 -0.72 -1.51 17.45
CA GLY A 86 -0.31 -2.76 16.83
C GLY A 86 -0.65 -4.00 17.66
N ILE A 87 -0.37 -3.97 18.98
CA ILE A 87 -0.73 -5.06 19.90
C ILE A 87 -2.24 -5.30 19.89
N PHE A 88 -3.04 -4.23 19.96
CA PHE A 88 -4.50 -4.32 19.98
C PHE A 88 -5.06 -4.87 18.66
N LEU A 89 -4.51 -4.45 17.52
CA LEU A 89 -4.89 -4.94 16.19
C LEU A 89 -4.50 -6.41 15.97
N VAL A 90 -3.40 -6.88 16.56
CA VAL A 90 -3.00 -8.29 16.50
C VAL A 90 -3.90 -9.14 17.40
N ALA A 91 -4.26 -8.62 18.59
CA ALA A 91 -5.11 -9.33 19.54
C ALA A 91 -6.57 -9.49 19.06
N SER A 92 -7.06 -8.58 18.22
CA SER A 92 -8.45 -8.55 17.75
C SER A 92 -8.53 -8.35 16.23
N PRO A 93 -8.61 -9.44 15.44
CA PRO A 93 -8.71 -9.37 13.98
C PRO A 93 -9.93 -8.59 13.47
N GLU A 94 -11.06 -8.63 14.19
CA GLU A 94 -12.27 -7.88 13.86
C GLU A 94 -12.06 -6.36 13.92
N LEU A 95 -11.35 -5.90 14.96
CA LEU A 95 -11.00 -4.50 15.11
C LEU A 95 -10.01 -4.06 14.05
N SER A 96 -9.04 -4.92 13.70
CA SER A 96 -8.09 -4.61 12.63
C SER A 96 -8.75 -4.44 11.27
N MET A 97 -9.76 -5.27 10.96
CA MET A 97 -10.58 -5.09 9.77
C MET A 97 -11.24 -3.71 9.77
N ALA A 98 -11.96 -3.37 10.85
CA ALA A 98 -12.64 -2.07 10.94
C ALA A 98 -11.65 -0.89 10.81
N VAL A 99 -10.53 -0.93 11.53
CA VAL A 99 -9.49 0.11 11.49
C VAL A 99 -8.92 0.25 10.08
N LEU A 100 -8.63 -0.86 9.40
CA LEU A 100 -8.14 -0.83 8.02
C LEU A 100 -9.15 -0.18 7.06
N SER A 101 -10.45 -0.47 7.22
CA SER A 101 -11.51 0.19 6.46
C SER A 101 -11.56 1.69 6.73
N TYR A 102 -11.45 2.12 7.99
CA TYR A 102 -11.42 3.54 8.34
C TYR A 102 -10.22 4.25 7.74
N VAL A 103 -9.02 3.68 7.87
CA VAL A 103 -7.78 4.22 7.29
C VAL A 103 -7.96 4.44 5.79
N LEU A 104 -8.54 3.46 5.08
CA LEU A 104 -8.80 3.57 3.65
C LEU A 104 -9.88 4.60 3.31
N ALA A 105 -10.93 4.69 4.10
CA ALA A 105 -11.97 5.71 3.90
C ALA A 105 -11.39 7.12 4.07
N PHE A 106 -10.56 7.36 5.09
CA PHE A 106 -9.87 8.63 5.26
C PHE A 106 -8.89 8.91 4.11
N TRP A 107 -8.17 7.90 3.64
CA TRP A 107 -7.30 8.04 2.49
C TRP A 107 -8.08 8.40 1.21
N LEU A 108 -9.22 7.74 0.98
CA LEU A 108 -10.13 8.03 -0.13
C LEU A 108 -10.75 9.42 -0.02
N LEU A 109 -11.10 9.87 1.18
CA LEU A 109 -11.57 11.25 1.41
C LEU A 109 -10.50 12.26 0.97
N PHE A 110 -9.26 12.09 1.44
CA PHE A 110 -8.16 12.97 1.07
C PHE A 110 -7.92 12.98 -0.46
N ARG A 111 -7.96 11.79 -1.09
CA ARG A 111 -7.88 11.63 -2.56
C ARG A 111 -9.04 12.31 -3.28
N GLY A 112 -10.26 12.19 -2.78
CA GLY A 112 -11.46 12.80 -3.32
C GLY A 112 -11.39 14.33 -3.27
N PHE A 113 -11.07 14.89 -2.10
CA PHE A 113 -10.88 16.34 -1.95
C PHE A 113 -9.74 16.89 -2.83
N SER A 114 -8.61 16.18 -2.88
CA SER A 114 -7.50 16.55 -3.78
C SER A 114 -7.92 16.48 -5.25
N GLY A 115 -8.72 15.48 -5.63
CA GLY A 115 -9.28 15.33 -6.96
C GLY A 115 -10.22 16.47 -7.36
N ILE A 116 -11.00 17.00 -6.41
CA ILE A 116 -11.82 18.20 -6.62
C ILE A 116 -10.92 19.39 -6.95
N GLY A 117 -9.82 19.57 -6.21
CA GLY A 117 -8.79 20.57 -6.50
C GLY A 117 -8.26 20.45 -7.93
N HIS A 118 -7.75 19.28 -8.30
CA HIS A 118 -7.24 19.02 -9.66
C HIS A 118 -8.28 19.23 -10.75
N ALA A 119 -9.54 18.87 -10.51
CA ALA A 119 -10.62 19.10 -11.48
C ALA A 119 -10.92 20.60 -11.68
N THR A 120 -10.81 21.40 -10.62
CA THR A 120 -10.93 22.86 -10.73
C THR A 120 -9.76 23.49 -11.46
N ASP A 121 -8.55 22.98 -11.29
CA ASP A 121 -7.40 23.40 -12.09
C ASP A 121 -7.57 23.02 -13.57
N LEU A 122 -8.04 21.81 -13.88
CA LEU A 122 -8.38 21.39 -15.25
C LEU A 122 -9.41 22.33 -15.90
N ARG A 123 -10.39 22.80 -15.13
CA ARG A 123 -11.35 23.82 -15.59
C ARG A 123 -10.64 25.14 -15.92
N ARG A 124 -9.68 25.58 -15.10
CA ARG A 124 -8.90 26.81 -15.34
C ARG A 124 -8.04 26.71 -16.60
N TYR A 125 -7.50 25.53 -16.89
CA TYR A 125 -6.71 25.28 -18.11
C TYR A 125 -7.55 24.98 -19.36
N GLY A 126 -8.89 25.04 -19.27
CA GLY A 126 -9.79 24.85 -20.42
C GLY A 126 -9.88 23.41 -20.92
N ALA A 127 -9.54 22.40 -20.10
CA ALA A 127 -9.60 21.01 -20.49
C ALA A 127 -11.07 20.55 -20.69
N PRO A 128 -11.43 19.90 -21.81
CA PRO A 128 -12.83 19.57 -22.14
C PRO A 128 -13.48 18.59 -21.15
N ASN A 129 -12.70 17.78 -20.44
CA ASN A 129 -13.19 16.70 -19.57
C ASN A 129 -13.26 17.08 -18.08
N TRP A 130 -13.08 18.36 -17.73
CA TRP A 130 -13.01 18.82 -16.33
C TRP A 130 -14.24 18.42 -15.49
N GLY A 131 -15.44 18.47 -16.09
CA GLY A 131 -16.68 18.15 -15.41
C GLY A 131 -16.78 16.68 -14.99
N TRP A 132 -16.26 15.77 -15.83
CA TRP A 132 -16.23 14.35 -15.52
C TRP A 132 -15.25 14.05 -14.38
N SER A 133 -14.06 14.64 -14.41
CA SER A 133 -13.09 14.52 -13.31
C SER A 133 -13.64 15.06 -11.99
N LEU A 134 -14.38 16.17 -12.02
CA LEU A 134 -15.03 16.73 -10.83
C LEU A 134 -16.10 15.78 -10.28
N ALA A 135 -16.97 15.26 -11.16
CA ALA A 135 -18.02 14.32 -10.77
C ALA A 135 -17.45 13.05 -10.15
N LEU A 136 -16.39 12.48 -10.73
CA LEU A 136 -15.69 11.32 -10.18
C LEU A 136 -15.07 11.61 -8.81
N ALA A 137 -14.50 12.80 -8.61
CA ALA A 137 -13.91 13.19 -7.33
C ALA A 137 -14.98 13.34 -6.23
N ILE A 138 -16.12 13.96 -6.55
CA ILE A 138 -17.27 14.06 -5.63
C ILE A 138 -17.82 12.67 -5.31
N LEU A 139 -17.98 11.80 -6.32
CA LEU A 139 -18.43 10.43 -6.13
C LEU A 139 -17.47 9.65 -5.21
N ALA A 140 -16.16 9.84 -5.36
CA ALA A 140 -15.17 9.22 -4.49
C ALA A 140 -15.31 9.68 -3.02
N VAL A 141 -15.59 10.97 -2.78
CA VAL A 141 -15.88 11.49 -1.43
C VAL A 141 -17.14 10.85 -0.86
N LEU A 142 -18.23 10.79 -1.63
CA LEU A 142 -19.48 10.16 -1.19
C LEU A 142 -19.30 8.67 -0.88
N PHE A 143 -18.54 7.96 -1.70
CA PHE A 143 -18.22 6.55 -1.48
C PHE A 143 -17.39 6.36 -0.20
N ALA A 144 -16.42 7.24 0.04
CA ALA A 144 -15.62 7.22 1.26
C ALA A 144 -16.47 7.47 2.51
N ILE A 145 -17.40 8.43 2.47
CA ILE A 145 -18.37 8.65 3.56
C ILE A 145 -19.25 7.41 3.76
N GLY A 146 -19.68 6.74 2.68
CA GLY A 146 -20.42 5.48 2.76
C GLY A 146 -19.65 4.38 3.51
N ILE A 147 -18.34 4.24 3.24
CA ILE A 147 -17.47 3.30 3.96
C ILE A 147 -17.36 3.67 5.45
N LEU A 148 -17.29 4.96 5.80
CA LEU A 148 -17.26 5.39 7.20
C LEU A 148 -18.53 5.00 7.98
N MET A 149 -19.69 5.05 7.32
CA MET A 149 -20.96 4.67 7.94
C MET A 149 -21.12 3.15 8.07
N VAL A 150 -20.59 2.40 7.11
CA VAL A 150 -20.63 0.93 7.08
C VAL A 150 -19.24 0.39 6.78
N PRO A 151 -18.38 0.19 7.80
CA PRO A 151 -16.98 -0.24 7.62
C PRO A 151 -16.84 -1.57 6.89
N ALA A 152 -17.86 -2.45 6.99
CA ALA A 152 -17.92 -3.70 6.25
C ALA A 152 -17.90 -3.51 4.73
N ALA A 153 -18.41 -2.38 4.21
CA ALA A 153 -18.33 -2.05 2.79
C ALA A 153 -16.89 -1.77 2.33
N GLY A 154 -16.03 -1.31 3.25
CA GLY A 154 -14.61 -1.06 2.97
C GLY A 154 -13.84 -2.33 2.60
N ALA A 155 -14.28 -3.51 3.06
CA ALA A 155 -13.62 -4.79 2.79
C ALA A 155 -13.42 -5.05 1.29
N ALA A 156 -14.48 -4.87 0.50
CA ALA A 156 -14.42 -5.06 -0.94
C ALA A 156 -13.45 -4.08 -1.60
N THR A 157 -13.46 -2.82 -1.17
CA THR A 157 -12.56 -1.78 -1.69
C THR A 157 -11.10 -2.10 -1.40
N VAL A 158 -10.79 -2.60 -0.19
CA VAL A 158 -9.44 -3.03 0.19
C VAL A 158 -8.95 -4.12 -0.73
N VAL A 159 -9.74 -5.19 -0.88
CA VAL A 159 -9.37 -6.37 -1.66
C VAL A 159 -9.16 -6.00 -3.12
N VAL A 160 -10.05 -5.17 -3.68
CA VAL A 160 -9.90 -4.70 -5.05
C VAL A 160 -8.64 -3.85 -5.22
N MET A 161 -8.39 -2.90 -4.31
CA MET A 161 -7.24 -2.01 -4.42
C MET A 161 -5.92 -2.77 -4.30
N VAL A 162 -5.80 -3.69 -3.32
CA VAL A 162 -4.62 -4.53 -3.12
C VAL A 162 -4.46 -5.54 -4.25
N GLY A 163 -5.54 -6.19 -4.68
CA GLY A 163 -5.53 -7.15 -5.78
C GLY A 163 -5.09 -6.52 -7.10
N CYS A 164 -5.61 -5.34 -7.43
CA CYS A 164 -5.18 -4.58 -8.61
C CYS A 164 -3.72 -4.14 -8.51
N ALA A 165 -3.25 -3.71 -7.33
CA ALA A 165 -1.85 -3.37 -7.14
C ALA A 165 -0.92 -4.59 -7.32
N LEU A 166 -1.30 -5.75 -6.78
CA LEU A 166 -0.56 -7.00 -6.94
C LEU A 166 -0.51 -7.44 -8.41
N LEU A 167 -1.60 -7.31 -9.16
CA LEU A 167 -1.61 -7.56 -10.60
C LEU A 167 -0.63 -6.63 -11.33
N ALA A 168 -0.71 -5.32 -11.07
CA ALA A 168 0.16 -4.34 -11.71
C ALA A 168 1.64 -4.60 -11.41
N PHE A 169 1.98 -4.88 -10.14
CA PHE A 169 3.34 -5.24 -9.74
C PHE A 169 3.80 -6.57 -10.34
N GLY A 170 2.90 -7.57 -10.42
CA GLY A 170 3.17 -8.85 -11.05
C GLY A 170 3.52 -8.71 -12.53
N ILE A 171 2.68 -7.99 -13.28
CA ILE A 171 2.92 -7.68 -14.70
C ILE A 171 4.25 -6.93 -14.86
N PHE A 172 4.46 -5.88 -14.08
CA PHE A 172 5.71 -5.10 -14.13
C PHE A 172 6.95 -5.98 -13.89
N ARG A 173 6.93 -6.86 -12.88
CA ARG A 173 8.03 -7.77 -12.57
C ARG A 173 8.31 -8.79 -13.68
N ILE A 174 7.27 -9.26 -14.37
CA ILE A 174 7.39 -10.14 -15.53
C ILE A 174 8.05 -9.40 -16.71
N LEU A 175 7.63 -8.16 -16.98
CA LEU A 175 8.23 -7.33 -18.03
C LEU A 175 9.73 -7.12 -17.78
N VAL A 176 10.11 -6.73 -16.55
CA VAL A 176 11.51 -6.57 -16.15
C VAL A 176 12.28 -7.89 -16.28
N ALA A 177 11.66 -9.03 -15.95
CA ALA A 177 12.31 -10.33 -16.08
C ALA A 177 12.63 -10.68 -17.54
N PHE A 178 11.75 -10.33 -18.48
CA PHE A 178 12.00 -10.53 -19.91
C PHE A 178 13.10 -9.61 -20.44
N GLU A 179 13.17 -8.37 -19.97
CA GLU A 179 14.29 -7.46 -20.29
C GLU A 179 15.62 -8.00 -19.77
N LEU A 180 15.68 -8.44 -18.51
CA LEU A 180 16.86 -9.05 -17.91
C LEU A 180 17.28 -10.33 -18.65
N LYS A 181 16.32 -11.18 -19.06
CA LYS A 181 16.59 -12.37 -19.86
C LYS A 181 17.18 -12.04 -21.23
N LYS A 182 16.73 -10.95 -21.87
CA LYS A 182 17.28 -10.48 -23.15
C LYS A 182 18.72 -10.01 -22.98
N LEU A 183 19.01 -9.28 -21.91
CA LEU A 183 20.37 -8.81 -21.57
C LEU A 183 21.31 -9.98 -21.25
N HIS A 184 20.82 -11.01 -20.55
CA HIS A 184 21.61 -12.21 -20.26
C HIS A 184 22.05 -12.98 -21.51
N LYS A 185 21.26 -12.94 -22.58
CA LYS A 185 21.60 -13.58 -23.86
C LYS A 185 22.61 -12.79 -24.71
N LEU A 186 22.84 -11.52 -24.39
CA LEU A 186 23.77 -10.63 -25.10
C LEU A 186 25.16 -10.60 -24.44
N GLN A 187 25.29 -11.17 -23.23
CA GLN A 187 26.54 -11.42 -22.53
C GLN A 187 27.06 -12.82 -22.85
#